data_AF-F1LID8-F1
#
_entry.id   AF-F1LID8-F1
#
_cell.length_a   1.000
_cell.length_b   1.000
_cell.length_c   1.000
_cell.angle_alpha   90.00
_cell.angle_beta   90.00
_cell.angle_gamma   90.00
#
_symmetry.space_group_name_H-M   'P 1'
#
loop_
_entity.id
_entity.type
_entity.pdbx_description
1 polymer ?
#
loop_
_entity_poly.entity_id
_entity_poly.type
_entity_poly.pdbx_seq_one_letter_code
_entity_poly.pdbx_strand_id
1 'polypeptide(L)' 'MSSTPSLREMATACVKSLESVQCGTCEKTIANGTEFYALLFDKHPDLRHYFKGNENLTGADVKKSDHFKKQGQRLLLA' A
#
# COMPACT_ATOMS: atom_id res chain seq x y z
N MET A 1 11.91 25.95 18.91
CA MET A 1 10.67 26.26 18.15
C MET A 1 10.72 25.43 16.88
N SER A 2 9.86 24.41 16.74
CA SER A 2 9.81 23.61 15.51
C SER A 2 9.01 24.41 14.49
N SER A 3 9.69 24.97 13.51
CA SER A 3 9.03 25.64 12.38
C SER A 3 8.32 24.58 11.55
N THR A 4 7.01 24.73 11.38
CA THR A 4 6.22 23.85 10.51
C THR A 4 6.81 23.90 9.09
N PRO A 5 7.10 22.74 8.47
CA PRO A 5 7.60 22.72 7.10
C PRO A 5 6.58 23.32 6.14
N SER A 6 7.07 24.01 5.12
CA SER A 6 6.24 24.50 4.03
C SER A 6 5.59 23.34 3.26
N LEU A 7 4.51 23.63 2.54
CA LEU A 7 3.83 22.65 1.69
C LEU A 7 4.80 21.96 0.70
N ARG A 8 5.76 22.72 0.16
CA ARG A 8 6.75 22.21 -0.81
C ARG A 8 7.73 21.23 -0.15
N GLU A 9 8.18 21.53 1.06
CA GLU A 9 9.09 20.66 1.81
C GLU A 9 8.38 19.35 2.18
N MET A 10 7.13 19.41 2.63
CA MET A 10 6.32 18.22 2.90
C MET A 10 6.11 17.37 1.65
N ALA A 11 5.70 17.97 0.54
CA ALA A 11 5.51 17.25 -0.72
C ALA A 11 6.80 16.56 -1.19
N THR A 12 7.93 17.25 -1.08
CA THR A 12 9.25 16.71 -1.45
C THR A 12 9.63 15.51 -0.57
N ALA A 13 9.41 15.61 0.75
CA ALA A 13 9.68 14.51 1.67
C ALA A 13 8.80 13.29 1.39
N CYS A 14 7.50 13.50 1.13
CA CYS A 14 6.57 12.44 0.79
C CYS A 14 6.98 11.70 -0.50
N VAL A 15 7.26 12.44 -1.58
CA VAL A 15 7.68 11.84 -2.86
C VAL A 15 8.98 11.07 -2.69
N LYS A 16 9.95 11.63 -1.97
CA LYS A 16 11.23 10.96 -1.71
C LYS A 16 11.08 9.65 -0.95
N SER A 17 10.13 9.58 0.01
CA SER A 17 9.88 8.33 0.75
C SER A 17 9.36 7.19 -0.14
N LEU A 18 8.66 7.54 -1.23
CA LEU A 18 8.05 6.59 -2.16
C LEU A 18 9.00 6.12 -3.26
N GLU A 19 10.23 6.66 -3.37
CA GLU A 19 11.22 6.24 -4.38
C GLU A 19 11.54 4.73 -4.31
N SER A 20 11.44 4.14 -3.12
CA SER A 20 11.66 2.70 -2.89
C SER A 20 10.46 1.82 -3.25
N VAL A 21 9.27 2.41 -3.44
CA VAL A 21 7.99 1.72 -3.61
C VAL A 21 7.33 2.17 -4.93
N GLN A 22 8.00 1.85 -6.03
CA GLN A 22 7.54 2.23 -7.38
C GLN A 22 6.28 1.46 -7.81
N CYS A 23 5.42 2.16 -8.56
CA CYS A 23 4.30 1.57 -9.30
C CYS A 23 4.79 1.04 -10.67
N GLY A 24 4.17 -0.02 -11.19
CA GLY A 24 4.60 -0.60 -12.47
C GLY A 24 3.97 -1.96 -12.79
N THR A 25 4.35 -2.52 -13.93
CA THR A 25 3.78 -3.77 -14.46
C THR A 25 4.64 -5.01 -14.20
N CYS A 26 5.84 -4.87 -13.63
CA CYS A 26 6.69 -6.01 -13.32
C CYS A 26 6.37 -6.61 -11.95
N GLU A 27 6.82 -7.83 -11.69
CA GLU A 27 6.51 -8.55 -10.45
C GLU A 27 6.93 -7.78 -9.20
N LYS A 28 8.12 -7.15 -9.21
CA LYS A 28 8.61 -6.35 -8.09
C LYS A 28 7.70 -5.15 -7.79
N THR A 29 7.28 -4.41 -8.82
CA THR A 29 6.40 -3.24 -8.63
C THR A 29 4.98 -3.64 -8.27
N ILE A 30 4.51 -4.81 -8.71
CA ILE A 30 3.23 -5.37 -8.28
C ILE A 30 3.28 -5.76 -6.80
N ALA A 31 4.39 -6.36 -6.37
CA ALA A 31 4.60 -6.76 -4.98
C ALA A 31 4.50 -5.58 -4.00
N ASN A 32 5.03 -4.41 -4.36
CA ASN A 32 4.95 -3.20 -3.54
C ASN A 32 3.51 -2.89 -3.07
N GLY A 33 2.53 -2.99 -3.97
CA GLY A 33 1.13 -2.73 -3.65
C GLY A 33 0.46 -3.86 -2.86
N THR A 34 0.78 -5.12 -3.17
CA THR A 34 0.21 -6.27 -2.43
C THR A 34 0.80 -6.40 -1.03
N GLU A 35 2.07 -6.03 -0.84
CA GLU A 35 2.73 -6.04 0.47
C GLU A 35 2.14 -5.03 1.43
N PHE A 36 1.68 -3.87 0.95
CA PHE A 36 0.91 -2.94 1.76
C PHE A 36 -0.34 -3.60 2.35
N TYR A 37 -1.17 -4.22 1.50
CA TYR A 37 -2.40 -4.87 1.97
C TYR A 37 -2.10 -6.11 2.82
N ALA A 38 -1.03 -6.84 2.52
CA ALA A 38 -0.62 -7.99 3.33
C ALA A 38 -0.24 -7.54 4.76
N LEU A 39 0.56 -6.48 4.88
CA LEU A 39 0.93 -5.89 6.15
C LEU A 39 -0.29 -5.34 6.90
N LEU A 40 -1.19 -4.64 6.19
CA LEU A 40 -2.43 -4.10 6.74
C LEU A 40 -3.30 -5.22 7.32
N PHE A 41 -3.48 -6.30 6.57
CA PHE A 41 -4.33 -7.41 6.99
C PHE A 41 -3.71 -8.13 8.20
N ASP A 42 -2.39 -8.32 8.25
CA ASP A 42 -1.72 -8.98 9.38
C ASP A 42 -1.66 -8.10 10.64
N LYS A 43 -1.50 -6.78 10.50
CA LYS A 43 -1.37 -5.86 11.64
C LYS A 43 -2.68 -5.27 12.12
N HIS A 44 -3.65 -5.11 11.24
CA HIS A 44 -4.95 -4.50 11.50
C HIS A 44 -6.09 -5.40 10.97
N PRO A 45 -6.25 -6.61 11.53
CA PRO A 45 -7.28 -7.54 11.09
C PRO A 45 -8.70 -6.99 11.27
N ASP A 46 -8.88 -6.06 12.22
CA ASP A 46 -10.12 -5.33 12.44
C ASP A 46 -10.56 -4.56 11.19
N LEU A 47 -9.65 -4.07 10.35
CA LEU A 47 -10.00 -3.32 9.13
C LEU A 47 -10.47 -4.22 7.97
N ARG A 48 -10.30 -5.54 8.07
CA ARG A 48 -10.67 -6.48 6.99
C ARG A 48 -12.17 -6.46 6.68
N HIS A 49 -13.02 -6.06 7.62
CA HIS A 49 -14.47 -5.98 7.41
C HIS A 49 -14.89 -4.96 6.33
N TYR A 50 -14.04 -3.99 6.00
CA TYR A 50 -14.27 -3.06 4.89
C TYR A 50 -14.02 -3.70 3.51
N PHE A 51 -13.34 -4.85 3.45
CA PHE A 51 -12.96 -5.53 2.22
C PHE A 51 -13.94 -6.68 1.92
N LYS A 52 -15.10 -6.32 1.38
CA LYS A 52 -16.18 -7.27 1.10
C LYS A 52 -15.72 -8.50 0.30
N GLY A 53 -16.04 -9.70 0.80
CA GLY A 53 -15.64 -10.99 0.22
C GLY A 53 -14.19 -11.38 0.46
N ASN A 54 -13.41 -10.58 1.21
CA ASN A 54 -12.01 -10.82 1.53
C ASN A 54 -11.73 -10.67 3.04
N GLU A 55 -12.78 -10.65 3.88
CA GLU A 55 -12.73 -10.31 5.30
C GLU A 55 -11.86 -11.28 6.11
N ASN A 56 -11.74 -12.52 5.64
CA ASN A 56 -11.01 -13.59 6.32
C ASN A 56 -9.60 -13.85 5.76
N LEU A 57 -9.15 -13.10 4.76
CA LEU A 57 -7.83 -13.32 4.18
C LEU A 57 -6.72 -12.98 5.18
N THR A 58 -5.64 -13.76 5.13
CA THR A 58 -4.36 -13.44 5.79
C THR A 58 -3.47 -12.62 4.85
N GLY A 59 -2.40 -12.02 5.36
CA GLY A 59 -1.42 -11.35 4.51
C GLY A 59 -0.79 -12.30 3.48
N ALA A 60 -0.62 -13.58 3.81
CA ALA A 60 -0.15 -14.60 2.86
C ALA A 60 -1.14 -14.86 1.72
N ASP A 61 -2.44 -14.83 2.00
CA ASP A 61 -3.48 -14.98 0.97
C ASP A 61 -3.56 -13.74 0.08
N VAL A 62 -3.44 -12.55 0.68
CA VAL A 62 -3.42 -11.27 -0.05
C VAL A 62 -2.29 -11.23 -1.08
N LYS A 63 -1.08 -11.70 -0.74
CA LYS A 63 0.06 -11.72 -1.67
C LYS A 63 -0.20 -12.56 -2.93
N LYS A 64 -1.07 -13.57 -2.85
CA LYS A 64 -1.41 -14.47 -3.96
C LYS A 64 -2.66 -14.00 -4.74
N SER A 65 -3.43 -13.07 -4.19
CA SER A 65 -4.71 -12.64 -4.74
C SER A 65 -4.58 -11.68 -5.92
N ASP A 66 -5.17 -12.04 -7.06
CA ASP A 66 -5.24 -11.16 -8.24
C ASP A 66 -6.07 -9.90 -8.00
N HIS A 67 -7.02 -9.94 -7.06
CA HIS A 67 -7.76 -8.76 -6.62
C HIS A 67 -6.80 -7.71 -6.04
N PHE A 68 -5.94 -8.12 -5.11
CA PHE A 68 -5.00 -7.21 -4.44
C PHE A 68 -3.80 -6.83 -5.31
N LYS A 69 -3.43 -7.62 -6.31
CA LYS A 69 -2.48 -7.17 -7.35
C LYS A 69 -3.03 -5.93 -8.07
N LYS A 70 -4.32 -5.92 -8.42
CA LYS A 70 -4.96 -4.77 -9.08
C LYS A 70 -5.22 -3.61 -8.10
N GLN A 71 -5.77 -3.92 -6.93
CA GLN A 71 -6.11 -2.92 -5.92
C GLN A 71 -4.87 -2.24 -5.33
N GLY A 72 -3.76 -2.96 -5.15
CA GLY A 72 -2.46 -2.43 -4.74
C GLY A 72 -1.91 -1.38 -5.70
N GLN A 73 -1.97 -1.63 -7.01
CA GLN A 73 -1.53 -0.64 -8.00
C GLN A 73 -2.43 0.60 -8.01
N ARG A 74 -3.75 0.43 -7.87
CA ARG A 74 -4.69 1.58 -7.77
C ARG A 74 -4.39 2.46 -6.57
N LEU A 75 -4.01 1.86 -5.44
CA LEU A 75 -3.65 2.60 -4.24
C LEU A 75 -2.37 3.44 -4.44
N LEU A 76 -1.35 2.89 -5.09
CA LEU A 76 -0.08 3.60 -5.33
C LEU A 76 -0.17 4.70 -6.39
N LEU A 77 -1.22 4.69 -7.22
CA LEU A 77 -1.47 5.69 -8.26
C LEU A 77 -2.40 6.83 -7.82
N ALA A 78 -3.12 6.66 -6.70
CA ALA A 78 -4.09 7.64 -6.19
C ALA A 78 -3.39 8.80 -5.48
#